data_AF-A0A258C4A5-F1
#
_entry.id   AF-A0A258C4A5-F1
#
_cell.length_a   1.000
_cell.length_b   1.000
_cell.length_c   1.000
_cell.angle_alpha   90.00
_cell.angle_beta   90.00
_cell.angle_gamma   90.00
#
_symmetry.space_group_name_H-M   'P 1'
#
loop_
_entity.id
_entity.type
_entity.pdbx_description
1 polymer ?
#
loop_
_entity_poly.entity_id
_entity_poly.type
_entity_poly.pdbx_seq_one_letter_code
_entity_poly.pdbx_strand_id
1 'polypeptide(L)'
;MPNLPAKPGSKIALLLTGGGARAAYQVGVLKAIASAYPRSSPLPFQIICGTSAGALNGAGLACYASCFHLGVKKIESVWRNFRTQQ
;
A
#
# COMPACT_ATOMS: atom_id res chain seq x y z
N MET A 1 22.65 9.94 -10.45
CA MET A 1 22.32 8.73 -9.67
C MET A 1 22.55 7.53 -10.58
N PRO A 2 23.49 6.62 -10.29
CA PRO A 2 23.72 5.49 -11.17
C PRO A 2 22.49 4.59 -11.13
N ASN A 3 21.92 4.35 -12.32
CA ASN A 3 20.77 3.49 -12.56
C ASN A 3 21.24 2.04 -12.40
N LEU A 4 21.12 1.50 -11.19
CA LEU A 4 21.36 0.08 -10.95
C LEU A 4 20.22 -0.69 -11.60
N PRO A 5 20.48 -1.57 -12.59
CA PRO A 5 19.44 -2.41 -13.16
C PRO A 5 18.86 -3.28 -12.03
N ALA A 6 17.55 -3.17 -11.80
CA ALA A 6 16.86 -4.01 -10.82
C ALA A 6 17.14 -5.48 -11.18
N LYS A 7 17.82 -6.20 -10.28
CA LYS A 7 18.25 -7.58 -10.48
C LYS A 7 17.00 -8.44 -10.75
N PRO A 8 16.93 -9.21 -11.86
CA PRO A 8 15.84 -10.14 -12.08
C PRO A 8 15.74 -11.08 -10.87
N GLY A 9 14.63 -11.00 -10.12
CA GLY A 9 14.42 -11.77 -8.90
C GLY A 9 14.60 -11.03 -7.57
N SER A 10 14.81 -9.70 -7.55
CA SER A 10 14.77 -8.95 -6.29
C SER A 10 13.34 -8.94 -5.71
N LYS A 11 13.13 -9.62 -4.59
CA LYS A 11 11.85 -9.63 -3.87
C LYS A 11 11.76 -8.39 -2.99
N ILE A 12 10.88 -7.46 -3.34
CA ILE A 12 10.63 -6.25 -2.56
C ILE A 12 9.48 -6.55 -1.58
N ALA A 13 9.72 -6.27 -0.29
CA ALA A 13 8.73 -6.39 0.77
C ALA A 13 8.24 -5.02 1.23
N LEU A 14 6.94 -4.92 1.54
CA LEU A 14 6.31 -3.76 2.15
C LEU A 14 5.97 -4.09 3.62
N LEU A 15 6.52 -3.33 4.55
CA LEU A 15 6.22 -3.43 5.98
C LEU A 15 5.31 -2.28 6.42
N LEU A 16 4.14 -2.60 6.98
CA LEU A 16 3.16 -1.66 7.48
C LEU A 16 3.00 -1.82 8.98
N THR A 17 3.56 -0.86 9.73
CA THR A 17 3.53 -0.89 11.19
C THR A 17 2.11 -0.68 11.75
N GLY A 18 1.89 -1.08 12.99
CA GLY A 18 0.69 -0.70 13.74
C GLY A 18 0.63 0.81 14.00
N GLY A 19 -0.55 1.32 14.36
CA GLY A 19 -0.71 2.75 14.64
C GLY A 19 -2.14 3.27 14.75
N GLY A 20 -3.15 2.39 14.74
CA GLY A 20 -4.57 2.79 14.78
C GLY A 20 -4.90 3.76 13.65
N ALA A 21 -5.56 4.87 13.97
CA ALA A 21 -5.92 5.92 13.01
C ALA A 21 -4.72 6.49 12.22
N ARG A 22 -3.50 6.47 12.80
CA ARG A 22 -2.29 6.96 12.11
C ARG A 22 -1.87 6.10 10.92
N ALA A 23 -2.41 4.89 10.78
CA ALA A 23 -2.17 4.07 9.59
C ALA A 23 -2.71 4.74 8.32
N ALA A 24 -3.61 5.73 8.41
CA ALA A 24 -4.01 6.58 7.29
C ALA A 24 -2.82 7.32 6.64
N TYR A 25 -1.78 7.66 7.40
CA TYR A 25 -0.57 8.27 6.83
C TYR A 25 0.18 7.32 5.91
N GLN A 26 0.23 6.02 6.24
CA GLN A 26 0.82 5.00 5.38
C GLN A 26 0.10 4.96 4.03
N VAL A 27 -1.22 5.13 4.02
CA VAL A 27 -2.03 5.17 2.79
C VAL A 27 -1.71 6.40 1.95
N GLY A 28 -1.45 7.55 2.58
CA GLY A 28 -0.96 8.76 1.89
C GLY A 28 0.38 8.52 1.21
N VAL A 29 1.33 7.87 1.88
CA VAL A 29 2.62 7.48 1.30
C VAL A 29 2.41 6.51 0.12
N LEU A 30 1.58 5.49 0.29
CA LEU A 30 1.26 4.53 -0.78
C LEU A 30 0.61 5.22 -1.99
N LYS A 31 -0.19 6.26 -1.79
CA LYS A 31 -0.78 7.08 -2.85
C LYS A 31 0.26 7.89 -3.62
N ALA A 32 1.22 8.49 -2.91
CA ALA A 32 2.35 9.16 -3.55
C ALA A 32 3.19 8.17 -4.36
N ILE A 33 3.49 7.00 -3.80
CA ILE A 33 4.21 5.94 -4.52
C ILE A 33 3.42 5.50 -5.76
N ALA A 34 2.11 5.22 -5.63
CA ALA A 34 1.27 4.82 -6.75
C ALA A 34 1.30 5.82 -7.91
N SER A 35 1.37 7.12 -7.61
CA SER A 35 1.45 8.17 -8.65
C SER A 35 2.69 8.09 -9.55
N ALA A 36 3.75 7.40 -9.09
CA ALA A 36 4.94 7.14 -9.88
C ALA A 36 4.82 5.90 -10.79
N TYR A 37 3.76 5.12 -10.68
CA TYR A 37 3.51 3.92 -11.49
C TYR A 37 2.43 4.15 -12.56
N PRO A 38 2.41 3.35 -13.63
CA PRO A 38 1.27 3.32 -14.56
C PRO A 38 -0.04 2.91 -13.87
N ARG A 39 -1.18 3.43 -14.35
CA ARG A 39 -2.51 3.15 -13.74
C ARG A 39 -2.86 1.67 -13.63
N SER A 40 -2.42 0.87 -14.61
CA SER A 40 -2.69 -0.57 -14.67
C SER A 40 -1.54 -1.42 -14.09
N SER A 41 -0.57 -0.81 -13.40
CA SER A 41 0.52 -1.57 -12.82
C SER A 41 0.01 -2.49 -11.70
N PRO A 42 0.42 -3.76 -11.68
CA PRO A 42 0.24 -4.60 -10.50
C PRO A 42 1.06 -4.04 -9.33
N LEU A 43 0.78 -4.56 -8.14
CA LEU A 43 1.49 -4.22 -6.91
C LEU A 43 2.99 -4.56 -7.06
N PRO A 44 3.91 -3.61 -6.88
CA PRO A 44 5.34 -3.86 -7.03
C PRO A 44 5.95 -4.63 -5.84
N PHE A 45 5.17 -4.84 -4.78
CA PHE A 45 5.58 -5.53 -3.55
C PHE A 45 5.10 -6.98 -3.58
N GLN A 46 6.04 -7.92 -3.54
CA GLN A 46 5.73 -9.36 -3.54
C GLN A 46 5.39 -9.88 -2.15
N ILE A 47 5.89 -9.21 -1.12
CA ILE A 47 5.69 -9.57 0.28
C ILE A 47 5.04 -8.38 0.97
N ILE A 48 3.95 -8.60 1.68
CA ILE A 48 3.30 -7.57 2.49
C ILE A 48 3.24 -8.08 3.92
N CYS A 49 3.89 -7.36 4.83
CA CYS A 49 3.82 -7.61 6.26
C CYS A 49 3.08 -6.44 6.90
N GLY A 50 2.15 -6.72 7.80
CA GLY A 50 1.46 -5.66 8.53
C GLY A 50 1.02 -6.11 9.91
N THR A 51 0.85 -5.15 10.83
CA THR A 51 0.35 -5.39 12.19
C THR A 51 -0.84 -4.47 12.50
N SER A 52 -1.92 -5.03 13.05
CA SER A 52 -3.14 -4.27 13.43
C SER A 52 -3.67 -3.42 12.26
N ALA A 53 -3.78 -2.10 12.41
CA ALA A 53 -4.20 -1.19 11.34
C ALA A 53 -3.32 -1.27 10.07
N GLY A 54 -2.02 -1.53 10.21
CA GLY A 54 -1.13 -1.78 9.09
C GLY A 54 -1.43 -3.10 8.37
N ALA A 55 -1.89 -4.12 9.11
CA ALA A 55 -2.36 -5.38 8.52
C ALA A 55 -3.63 -5.19 7.69
N LEU A 56 -4.56 -4.33 8.13
CA LEU A 56 -5.75 -3.98 7.35
C LEU A 56 -5.38 -3.30 6.02
N ASN A 57 -4.44 -2.36 6.06
CA ASN A 57 -3.90 -1.74 4.85
C ASN A 57 -3.22 -2.77 3.92
N GLY A 58 -2.41 -3.65 4.50
CA GLY A 58 -1.71 -4.68 3.75
C GLY A 58 -2.65 -5.69 3.09
N ALA A 59 -3.66 -6.15 3.83
CA ALA A 59 -4.71 -7.03 3.30
C ALA A 59 -5.49 -6.35 2.19
N GLY A 60 -5.87 -5.07 2.38
CA GLY A 60 -6.51 -4.28 1.33
C GLY A 60 -5.67 -4.19 0.06
N LEU A 61 -4.36 -3.99 0.17
CA LEU A 61 -3.47 -3.92 -1.00
C LEU A 61 -3.37 -5.27 -1.69
N ALA A 62 -3.23 -6.35 -0.92
CA ALA A 62 -3.13 -7.72 -1.43
C ALA A 62 -4.40 -8.12 -2.21
N CYS A 63 -5.59 -7.78 -1.72
CA CYS A 63 -6.85 -8.05 -2.41
C CYS A 63 -6.93 -7.41 -3.81
N TYR A 64 -6.21 -6.30 -4.02
CA TYR A 64 -6.16 -5.59 -5.30
C TYR A 64 -4.76 -5.65 -5.94
N ALA A 65 -4.01 -6.73 -5.71
CA ALA A 65 -2.64 -6.85 -6.19
C ALA A 65 -2.50 -6.72 -7.73
N SER A 66 -3.56 -7.02 -8.50
CA SER A 66 -3.58 -6.85 -9.95
C SER A 66 -3.61 -5.38 -10.41
N CYS A 67 -4.02 -4.45 -9.56
CA CYS A 67 -4.15 -3.02 -9.87
C CYS A 67 -3.81 -2.17 -8.64
N PHE A 68 -2.55 -1.77 -8.52
CA PHE A 68 -2.04 -1.05 -7.35
C PHE A 68 -2.83 0.24 -7.06
N HIS A 69 -3.13 1.02 -8.10
CA HIS A 69 -3.92 2.24 -7.99
C HIS A 69 -5.31 2.01 -7.39
N LEU A 70 -5.96 0.91 -7.78
CA LEU A 70 -7.29 0.58 -7.27
C LEU A 70 -7.22 0.19 -5.79
N GLY A 71 -6.22 -0.61 -5.41
CA GLY A 71 -5.99 -0.99 -4.02
C GLY A 71 -5.78 0.21 -3.11
N VAL A 72 -4.90 1.14 -3.50
CA VAL A 72 -4.65 2.36 -2.75
C VAL A 72 -5.91 3.22 -2.64
N LYS A 73 -6.65 3.42 -3.74
CA LYS A 73 -7.89 4.20 -3.74
C LYS A 73 -8.96 3.59 -2.83
N LYS A 74 -9.07 2.26 -2.79
CA LYS A 74 -10.03 1.56 -1.93
C LYS A 74 -9.69 1.73 -0.46
N ILE A 75 -8.44 1.55 -0.09
CA ILE A 75 -8.00 1.74 1.30
C ILE A 75 -8.14 3.21 1.69
N GLU A 76 -7.76 4.16 0.83
CA GLU A 76 -7.98 5.59 1.05
C GLU A 76 -9.46 5.90 1.33
N SER A 77 -10.38 5.31 0.57
CA SER A 77 -11.82 5.45 0.80
C SER A 77 -12.25 4.91 2.16
N VAL A 78 -11.71 3.77 2.60
CA VAL A 78 -12.02 3.20 3.92
C VAL A 78 -11.60 4.17 5.02
N TRP A 79 -10.39 4.69 4.98
CA TRP A 79 -9.91 5.64 5.99
C TRP A 79 -10.65 6.98 5.98
N ARG A 80 -10.99 7.51 4.80
CA ARG A 80 -11.77 8.76 4.68
C ARG A 80 -13.18 8.64 5.27
N ASN A 81 -13.77 7.45 5.21
CA ASN A 81 -15.12 7.18 5.72
C ASN A 81 -15.11 6.54 7.10
N PHE A 82 -13.95 6.33 7.70
CA PHE A 82 -13.84 5.79 9.04
C PHE A 82 -14.33 6.83 10.03
N ARG A 83 -15.54 6.63 10.56
CA ARG A 83 -16.16 7.46 11.58
C ARG A 83 -16.37 6.62 12.82
N THR A 84 -15.85 7.10 13.95
CA THR A 84 -16.23 6.57 15.25
C THR A 84 -17.50 7.29 15.67
N GLN A 85 -18.65 6.63 15.60
CA GLN A 85 -19.78 7.05 16.43
C GLN A 85 -19.50 6.56 17.84
N GLN A 86 -19.04 7.47 18.69
CA GLN A 86 -19.07 7.30 20.14
C GLN A 86 -20.05 8.33 20.70
#